data_AF-A0ABD2KTL7-F1
#
_entry.id   AF-A0ABD2KTL7-F1
#
_cell.length_a   1.000
_cell.length_b   1.000
_cell.length_c   1.000
_cell.angle_alpha   90.00
_cell.angle_beta   90.00
_cell.angle_gamma   90.00
#
_symmetry.space_group_name_H-M   'P 1'
#
loop_
_entity.id
_entity.type
_entity.pdbx_description
1 polymer ?
#
loop_
_entity_poly.entity_id
_entity_poly.type
_entity_poly.pdbx_seq_one_letter_code
_entity_poly.pdbx_strand_id
1 'polypeptide(L)'
;MPLDVLWATSKYASYKYVNLGTFYGPIDKNNSFFNAFNDLSPPSFGIGDVLGCGMNLETRQIIFTLNGKRLNTSNWLASTTELYPTVSLSNQTVIVANFGPNFTYDISAEYDNF
;
A
#
# COMPACT_ATOMS: atom_id res chain seq x y z
N MET A 1 -14.67 -3.63 17.36
CA MET A 1 -14.59 -4.43 16.11
C MET A 1 -14.77 -5.89 16.50
N PRO A 2 -15.73 -6.63 15.92
CA PRO A 2 -15.84 -8.06 16.20
C PRO A 2 -14.63 -8.79 15.58
N LEU A 3 -14.02 -9.70 16.34
CA LEU A 3 -12.78 -10.41 15.99
C LEU A 3 -12.95 -11.46 14.87
N ASP A 4 -14.17 -11.63 14.36
CA ASP A 4 -14.59 -12.88 13.70
C ASP A 4 -14.88 -12.69 12.20
N VAL A 5 -14.61 -11.50 11.65
CA VAL A 5 -14.85 -11.20 10.23
C VAL A 5 -13.54 -11.29 9.46
N LEU A 6 -13.47 -12.23 8.50
CA LEU A 6 -12.39 -12.31 7.51
C LEU A 6 -12.46 -11.08 6.59
N TRP A 7 -11.73 -10.03 6.94
CA TRP A 7 -11.69 -8.75 6.23
C TRP A 7 -10.92 -8.81 4.89
N ALA A 8 -10.26 -9.92 4.60
CA ALA A 8 -9.53 -10.16 3.34
C ALA A 8 -10.42 -10.74 2.21
N THR A 9 -11.75 -10.56 2.27
CA THR A 9 -12.65 -10.95 1.18
C THR A 9 -12.97 -9.74 0.28
N SER A 10 -13.30 -10.01 -0.99
CA SER A 10 -13.54 -9.06 -2.10
C SER A 10 -14.61 -7.97 -1.88
N LYS A 11 -15.20 -7.88 -0.68
CA LYS A 11 -16.25 -6.93 -0.34
C LYS A 11 -15.73 -5.52 -0.02
N TYR A 12 -14.45 -5.38 0.30
CA TYR A 12 -13.83 -4.09 0.64
C TYR A 12 -12.69 -3.74 -0.32
N ALA A 13 -12.53 -2.44 -0.60
CA ALA A 13 -11.44 -1.96 -1.43
C ALA A 13 -10.09 -2.22 -0.74
N SER A 14 -9.15 -2.81 -1.47
CA SER A 14 -7.80 -3.08 -0.98
C SER A 14 -6.77 -2.59 -1.97
N TYR A 15 -5.69 -2.00 -1.45
CA TYR A 15 -4.54 -1.56 -2.22
C TYR A 15 -3.32 -2.28 -1.67
N LYS A 16 -2.59 -2.98 -2.51
CA LYS A 16 -1.54 -3.92 -2.11
C LYS A 16 -0.29 -3.66 -2.92
N TYR A 17 0.85 -3.85 -2.29
CA TYR A 17 2.16 -3.94 -2.91
C TYR A 17 2.77 -5.29 -2.53
N VAL A 18 3.07 -6.13 -3.51
CA VAL A 18 3.58 -7.49 -3.27
C VAL A 18 5.06 -7.61 -3.63
N ASN A 19 5.72 -8.61 -3.04
CA ASN A 19 7.17 -8.83 -3.12
C ASN A 19 7.71 -8.97 -4.55
N LEU A 20 6.88 -9.42 -5.50
CA LEU A 20 7.23 -9.52 -6.91
C LEU A 20 7.36 -8.17 -7.62
N GLY A 21 7.16 -7.05 -6.93
CA GLY A 21 7.20 -5.74 -7.58
C GLY A 21 5.91 -5.46 -8.35
N THR A 22 4.76 -5.66 -7.70
CA THR A 22 3.46 -5.46 -8.33
C THR A 22 2.49 -4.79 -7.36
N PHE A 23 1.72 -3.83 -7.87
CA PHE A 23 0.62 -3.24 -7.14
C PHE A 23 -0.71 -3.90 -7.53
N TYR A 24 -1.59 -4.16 -6.55
CA TYR A 24 -2.98 -4.56 -6.78
C TYR A 24 -3.95 -3.59 -6.12
N GLY A 25 -4.88 -3.03 -6.89
CA GLY A 25 -5.90 -2.10 -6.41
C GLY A 25 -7.29 -2.75 -6.44
N PRO A 26 -8.33 -2.01 -6.02
CA PRO A 26 -9.71 -2.42 -6.26
C PRO A 26 -9.94 -2.60 -7.76
N ILE A 27 -10.70 -3.65 -8.06
CA ILE A 27 -11.14 -3.97 -9.42
C ILE A 27 -12.01 -2.81 -9.91
N ASP A 28 -11.69 -2.23 -11.06
CA ASP A 28 -12.55 -1.21 -11.66
C ASP A 28 -13.85 -1.84 -12.19
N LYS A 29 -14.80 -1.01 -12.64
CA LYS A 29 -16.08 -1.51 -13.19
C LYS A 29 -15.90 -2.42 -14.41
N ASN A 30 -14.71 -2.46 -15.00
CA ASN A 30 -14.37 -3.27 -16.17
C ASN A 30 -13.69 -4.60 -15.80
N ASN A 31 -13.71 -4.99 -14.53
CA ASN A 31 -13.11 -6.21 -14.03
C ASN A 31 -11.58 -6.30 -14.29
N SER A 32 -10.94 -5.15 -14.48
CA SER A 32 -9.49 -5.08 -14.66
C SER A 32 -8.85 -4.87 -13.29
N PHE A 33 -7.93 -5.77 -12.93
CA PHE A 33 -6.92 -5.40 -11.95
C PHE A 33 -6.18 -4.22 -12.57
N PHE A 34 -6.11 -3.09 -11.86
CA PHE A 34 -5.11 -2.09 -12.19
C PHE A 34 -3.73 -2.72 -11.94
N ASN A 35 -3.26 -3.54 -12.88
CA ASN A 35 -1.84 -3.71 -13.12
C ASN A 35 -1.38 -2.31 -13.51
N ALA A 36 -0.54 -1.70 -12.69
CA ALA A 36 0.00 -0.39 -12.98
C ALA A 36 0.46 -0.38 -14.44
N PHE A 37 -0.17 0.53 -15.20
CA PHE A 37 0.01 0.80 -16.61
C PHE A 37 1.50 0.74 -17.01
N ASN A 38 1.76 0.13 -18.17
CA ASN A 38 2.92 0.33 -19.06
C ASN A 38 4.20 0.95 -18.42
N ASP A 39 5.26 0.13 -18.30
CA ASP A 39 6.69 0.48 -18.15
C ASP A 39 7.31 0.75 -16.77
N LEU A 40 6.59 0.69 -15.64
CA LEU A 40 7.23 0.82 -14.31
C LEU A 40 6.65 -0.18 -13.31
N SER A 41 7.03 -1.46 -13.44
CA SER A 41 6.91 -2.40 -12.33
C SER A 41 7.68 -1.82 -11.13
N PRO A 42 7.05 -1.58 -9.96
CA PRO A 42 7.79 -1.18 -8.78
C PRO A 42 8.86 -2.24 -8.47
N PRO A 43 9.95 -1.87 -7.79
CA PRO A 43 10.99 -2.83 -7.44
C PRO A 43 10.42 -4.02 -6.67
N SER A 44 11.02 -5.21 -6.82
CA SER A 44 10.77 -6.30 -5.88
C SER A 44 11.39 -5.98 -4.52
N PHE A 45 10.93 -6.67 -3.48
CA PHE A 45 11.46 -6.52 -2.13
C PHE A 45 11.57 -7.87 -1.43
N GLY A 46 12.38 -7.93 -0.38
CA GLY A 46 12.65 -9.15 0.37
C GLY A 46 13.20 -8.90 1.77
N ILE A 47 14.03 -9.82 2.24
CA ILE A 47 14.59 -9.79 3.59
C ILE A 47 15.47 -8.54 3.75
N GLY A 48 15.18 -7.75 4.80
CA GLY A 48 15.94 -6.55 5.16
C GLY A 48 15.36 -5.26 4.60
N ASP A 49 14.42 -5.32 3.66
CA ASP A 49 13.75 -4.13 3.14
C ASP A 49 12.75 -3.54 4.14
N VAL A 50 12.63 -2.21 4.12
CA VAL A 50 11.62 -1.47 4.89
C VAL A 50 10.53 -0.97 3.95
N LEU A 51 9.33 -1.48 4.15
CA LEU A 51 8.13 -1.06 3.42
C LEU A 51 7.36 -0.03 4.21
N GLY A 52 6.94 1.05 3.54
CA GLY A 52 5.93 1.97 4.06
C GLY A 52 4.64 1.88 3.26
N CYS A 53 3.51 2.01 3.95
CA CYS A 53 2.21 2.23 3.33
C CYS A 53 1.51 3.37 4.06
N GLY A 54 0.77 4.19 3.31
CA GLY A 54 0.08 5.35 3.84
C GLY A 54 -1.02 5.83 2.92
N MET A 55 -1.78 6.81 3.41
CA MET A 55 -2.80 7.50 2.64
C MET A 55 -2.71 8.98 2.97
N ASN A 56 -2.58 9.83 1.95
CA ASN A 56 -2.81 11.25 2.14
C ASN A 56 -4.31 11.44 2.43
N LEU A 57 -4.65 11.93 3.62
CA LEU A 57 -6.03 12.02 4.08
C LEU A 57 -6.85 13.06 3.31
N GLU A 58 -6.20 14.10 2.79
CA GLU A 58 -6.83 15.18 2.04
C GLU A 58 -7.07 14.76 0.58
N THR A 59 -6.03 14.32 -0.11
CA THR A 59 -6.12 13.93 -1.54
C THR A 59 -6.65 12.52 -1.74
N ARG A 60 -6.77 11.73 -0.66
CA ARG A 60 -7.11 10.30 -0.67
C ARG A 60 -6.11 9.44 -1.46
N GLN A 61 -4.92 9.95 -1.75
CA GLN A 61 -3.91 9.19 -2.50
C GLN A 61 -3.28 8.10 -1.63
N ILE A 62 -3.21 6.87 -2.17
CA ILE A 62 -2.47 5.76 -1.57
C ILE A 62 -0.98 5.94 -1.85
N ILE A 63 -0.16 5.76 -0.82
CA ILE A 63 1.29 5.92 -0.87
C ILE A 63 1.94 4.59 -0.48
N PHE A 64 2.91 4.15 -1.30
CA PHE A 64 3.83 3.08 -0.95
C PHE A 64 5.26 3.58 -0.99
N THR A 65 6.10 3.08 -0.08
CA THR A 65 7.53 3.39 -0.05
C THR A 65 8.35 2.12 0.13
N LEU A 66 9.55 2.12 -0.45
CA LEU A 66 10.56 1.08 -0.26
C LEU A 66 11.87 1.75 0.18
N ASN A 67 12.39 1.35 1.33
CA ASN A 67 13.64 1.85 1.90
C ASN A 67 13.68 3.40 1.96
N GLY A 68 12.58 4.00 2.40
CA GLY A 68 12.45 5.46 2.53
C GLY A 68 12.25 6.21 1.21
N LYS A 69 12.06 5.51 0.07
CA LYS A 69 11.78 6.14 -1.23
C LYS A 69 10.34 5.93 -1.64
N ARG A 70 9.68 7.02 -2.06
CA ARG A 70 8.30 7.00 -2.54
C ARG A 70 8.20 6.29 -3.89
N LEU A 71 7.25 5.36 -4.00
CA LEU A 71 6.95 4.66 -5.24
C LEU A 71 5.89 5.40 -6.06
N ASN A 72 5.92 5.24 -7.39
CA ASN A 72 4.94 5.87 -8.27
C ASN A 72 3.56 5.22 -8.10
N THR A 73 2.68 5.96 -7.42
CA THR A 73 1.31 5.59 -7.06
C THR A 73 0.33 6.69 -7.44
N SER A 74 0.71 7.59 -8.36
CA SER A 74 0.02 8.86 -8.57
C SER A 74 -1.47 8.74 -8.91
N ASN A 75 -1.86 7.64 -9.57
CA ASN A 75 -3.25 7.39 -10.00
C ASN A 75 -4.06 6.54 -9.00
N TRP A 76 -3.51 6.23 -7.82
CA TRP A 76 -4.12 5.31 -6.87
C TRP A 76 -4.87 6.07 -5.78
N LEU A 77 -6.13 6.40 -6.08
CA LEU A 77 -7.03 7.06 -5.14
C LEU A 77 -7.79 6.01 -4.31
N ALA A 78 -7.78 6.20 -2.99
CA ALA A 78 -8.55 5.43 -2.05
C ALA A 78 -10.05 5.60 -2.32
N SER A 79 -10.79 4.50 -2.29
CA SER A 79 -12.26 4.52 -2.27
C SER A 79 -12.77 5.30 -1.06
N THR A 80 -14.04 5.68 -1.01
CA THR A 80 -14.61 6.44 0.12
C THR A 80 -14.73 5.63 1.42
N THR A 81 -14.48 4.32 1.39
CA THR A 81 -14.54 3.50 2.60
C THR A 81 -13.35 3.75 3.52
N GLU A 82 -13.53 3.44 4.80
CA GLU A 82 -12.41 3.35 5.74
C GLU A 82 -11.44 2.25 5.29
N LEU A 83 -10.16 2.51 5.47
CA LEU A 83 -9.07 1.58 5.18
C LEU A 83 -8.30 1.30 6.46
N TYR A 84 -7.85 0.07 6.60
CA TYR A 84 -7.06 -0.39 7.74
C TYR A 84 -5.72 -0.95 7.23
N PRO A 85 -4.59 -0.63 7.88
CA PRO A 85 -3.31 -1.24 7.56
C PRO A 85 -3.42 -2.76 7.57
N THR A 86 -3.03 -3.40 6.48
CA THR A 86 -3.21 -4.83 6.27
C THR A 86 -1.93 -5.43 5.72
N VAL A 87 -1.52 -6.57 6.29
CA VAL A 87 -0.41 -7.38 5.79
C VAL A 87 -0.90 -8.79 5.50
N SER A 88 -0.35 -9.41 4.46
CA SER A 88 -0.58 -10.82 4.14
C SER A 88 0.77 -11.48 4.01
N LEU A 89 0.97 -12.57 4.76
CA LEU A 89 2.25 -13.24 4.89
C LEU A 89 2.15 -14.65 4.29
N SER A 90 3.22 -15.08 3.61
CA SER A 90 3.41 -16.49 3.27
C SER A 90 4.05 -17.23 4.44
N ASN A 91 4.02 -18.56 4.38
CA ASN A 91 4.60 -19.42 5.42
C ASN A 91 6.06 -19.03 5.72
N GLN A 92 6.41 -19.00 7.01
CA GLN A 92 7.76 -18.69 7.52
C GLN A 92 8.22 -17.23 7.31
N THR A 93 7.31 -16.30 6.99
CA THR A 93 7.64 -14.86 6.95
C THR A 93 7.49 -14.23 8.34
N VAL A 94 8.49 -13.45 8.75
CA VAL A 94 8.46 -12.62 9.96
C VAL A 94 8.60 -11.16 9.57
N ILE A 95 7.77 -10.29 10.15
CA ILE A 95 7.84 -8.85 9.98
C ILE A 95 7.85 -8.15 11.33
N VAL A 96 8.32 -6.91 11.35
CA VAL A 96 8.13 -5.98 12.46
C VAL A 96 7.27 -4.84 11.95
N ALA A 97 6.11 -4.63 12.59
CA ALA A 97 5.24 -3.51 12.26
C ALA A 97 5.64 -2.29 13.09
N ASN A 98 5.77 -1.15 12.44
CA ASN A 98 6.04 0.13 13.06
C ASN A 98 4.86 1.08 12.80
N PHE A 99 4.10 1.39 13.85
CA PHE A 99 2.98 2.34 13.80
C PHE A 99 3.38 3.76 14.22
N GLY A 100 4.70 4.03 14.26
CA GLY A 100 5.26 5.34 14.56
C GLY A 100 5.86 5.45 15.96
N PRO A 101 6.43 6.63 16.27
CA PRO A 101 6.41 7.83 15.42
C PRO A 101 7.54 7.90 14.39
N ASN A 102 8.57 7.06 14.49
CA ASN A 102 9.78 7.19 13.68
C ASN A 102 9.70 6.32 12.43
N PHE A 103 9.66 6.91 11.24
CA PHE A 103 9.58 6.19 9.97
C PHE A 103 10.86 6.37 9.14
N THR A 104 11.14 5.40 8.26
CA THR A 104 12.26 5.51 7.29
C THR A 104 11.94 6.49 6.16
N TYR A 105 10.67 6.61 5.77
CA TYR A 105 10.23 7.63 4.84
C TYR A 105 10.02 8.95 5.60
N ASP A 106 10.53 10.03 5.03
CA ASP A 106 10.27 11.37 5.53
C ASP A 106 8.86 11.80 5.14
N ILE A 107 7.95 11.75 6.12
CA ILE A 107 6.54 12.10 5.91
C ILE A 107 6.37 13.60 5.64
N SER A 108 7.28 14.47 6.13
CA SER A 108 7.14 15.92 5.86
C SER A 108 7.28 16.25 4.39
N ALA A 109 8.01 15.43 3.63
CA ALA A 109 8.17 15.59 2.18
C ALA A 109 6.84 15.51 1.39
N GLU A 110 5.76 14.96 1.96
CA GLU A 110 4.42 14.98 1.34
C GLU A 110 3.73 16.35 1.47
N TYR A 111 4.17 17.20 2.41
CA TYR A 111 3.60 18.53 2.66
C TYR A 111 4.42 19.67 2.02
N ASP A 112 5.68 19.43 1.69
CA ASP A 112 6.60 20.44 1.13
C ASP A 112 6.31 20.84 -0.33
N ASN A 113 5.27 20.28 -0.95
CA ASN A 113 4.88 20.54 -2.35
C ASN A 113 3.71 21.53 -2.49
N PHE A 114 3.37 22.28 -1.44
CA PHE A 114 2.33 23.33 -1.42
C PHE A 114 2.92 24.73 -1.21
#